data_AF-A0A9W8H2F0-F1
#
_entry.id   AF-A0A9W8H2F0-F1
#
_cell.length_a   1.000
_cell.length_b   1.000
_cell.length_c   1.000
_cell.angle_alpha   90.00
_cell.angle_beta   90.00
_cell.angle_gamma   90.00
#
_symmetry.space_group_name_H-M   'P 1'
#
loop_
_entity.id
_entity.type
_entity.pdbx_description
1 polymer ?
#
loop_
_entity_poly.entity_id
_entity_poly.type
_entity_poly.pdbx_seq_one_letter_code
_entity_poly.pdbx_strand_id
1 'polypeptide(L)'
;MTCSLQLMTVAQVSGMLNGATDMVALFTVQGKVSKIYSASLVYNSCSDNNCGGTVSQVIASNEWICKTCKRKWPNPKYVYNFLFDISDSASQTRLQCLGKIGDLLLGTAASEMAELQHRDNMEFGEKIAAAKNKAYVFKCNTRSDTFLGITRVIISVLDIHKVV
;
A
#
# COMPACT_ATOMS: atom_id res chain seq x y z
N MET A 1 -20.39 17.44 14.37
CA MET A 1 -20.23 15.98 14.55
C MET A 1 -18.77 15.63 14.35
N THR A 2 -17.95 15.68 15.41
CA THR A 2 -16.60 15.13 15.37
C THR A 2 -16.74 13.61 15.38
N CYS A 3 -16.62 12.98 14.21
CA CYS A 3 -16.50 11.53 14.11
C CYS A 3 -15.19 11.15 14.82
N SER A 4 -15.29 10.76 16.10
CA SER A 4 -14.14 10.33 16.88
C SER A 4 -13.65 9.01 16.29
N LEU A 5 -12.43 9.05 15.75
CA LEU A 5 -11.81 7.90 15.11
C LEU A 5 -11.54 6.82 16.17
N GLN A 6 -12.19 5.66 16.05
CA GLN A 6 -12.09 4.60 17.04
C GLN A 6 -10.76 3.84 16.90
N LEU A 7 -10.05 3.63 18.01
CA LEU A 7 -8.92 2.70 18.08
C LEU A 7 -9.44 1.28 18.26
N MET A 8 -9.10 0.41 17.32
CA MET A 8 -9.51 -0.99 17.30
C MET A 8 -8.29 -1.91 17.48
N THR A 9 -8.51 -3.07 18.09
CA THR A 9 -7.50 -4.15 18.14
C THR A 9 -7.44 -4.87 16.80
N VAL A 10 -6.33 -5.58 16.51
CA VAL A 10 -6.20 -6.34 15.26
C VAL A 10 -7.28 -7.43 15.19
N ALA A 11 -7.66 -8.02 16.32
CA ALA A 11 -8.73 -9.01 16.42
C ALA A 11 -10.11 -8.42 16.07
N GLN A 12 -10.42 -7.22 16.56
CA GLN A 12 -11.67 -6.51 16.22
C GLN A 12 -11.75 -6.20 14.72
N VAL A 13 -10.63 -5.73 14.14
CA VAL A 13 -10.55 -5.44 12.71
C VAL A 13 -10.73 -6.73 11.89
N SER A 14 -10.06 -7.81 12.25
CA SER A 14 -10.22 -9.10 11.56
C SER A 14 -11.65 -9.64 11.67
N GLY A 15 -12.29 -9.51 12.83
CA GLY A 15 -13.67 -9.94 13.04
C GLY A 15 -14.67 -9.13 12.19
N MET A 16 -14.43 -7.83 12.07
CA MET A 16 -15.25 -6.91 11.26
C MET A 16 -15.25 -7.28 9.77
N LEU A 17 -14.12 -7.76 9.23
CA LEU A 17 -14.02 -8.15 7.82
C LEU A 17 -14.64 -9.51 7.50
N ASN A 18 -14.89 -10.35 8.51
CA ASN A 18 -15.28 -11.74 8.28
C ASN A 18 -16.67 -11.81 7.63
N GLY A 19 -16.74 -12.34 6.40
CA GLY A 19 -17.98 -12.42 5.63
C GLY A 19 -18.47 -11.10 5.02
N ALA A 20 -17.75 -10.00 5.21
CA ALA A 20 -18.12 -8.71 4.63
C ALA A 20 -17.75 -8.65 3.15
N THR A 21 -18.72 -8.30 2.30
CA THR A 21 -18.52 -8.06 0.87
C THR A 21 -18.60 -6.58 0.52
N ASP A 22 -19.32 -5.79 1.32
CA ASP A 22 -19.38 -4.34 1.20
C ASP A 22 -19.33 -3.68 2.58
N MET A 23 -18.36 -2.79 2.80
CA MET A 23 -18.20 -2.10 4.07
C MET A 23 -17.41 -0.80 3.89
N VAL A 24 -17.94 0.27 4.48
CA VAL A 24 -17.26 1.56 4.60
C VAL A 24 -17.10 1.88 6.08
N ALA A 25 -15.85 1.81 6.55
CA ALA A 25 -15.46 2.13 7.91
C ALA A 25 -14.18 2.98 7.89
N LEU A 26 -14.04 3.85 8.89
CA LEU A 26 -12.85 4.66 9.15
C LEU A 26 -12.44 4.43 10.60
N PHE A 27 -11.23 3.94 10.82
CA PHE A 27 -10.75 3.54 12.14
C PHE A 27 -9.24 3.68 12.26
N THR A 28 -8.73 3.53 13.47
CA THR A 28 -7.30 3.36 13.76
C THR A 28 -7.02 1.97 14.28
N VAL A 29 -5.86 1.41 13.94
CA VAL A 29 -5.38 0.14 14.48
C VAL A 29 -3.89 0.27 14.79
N GLN A 30 -3.47 -0.28 15.92
CA GLN A 30 -2.05 -0.36 16.28
C GLN A 30 -1.55 -1.78 16.06
N GLY A 31 -0.39 -1.93 15.43
CA GLY A 31 0.21 -3.24 15.20
C GLY A 31 1.65 -3.17 14.73
N LYS A 32 2.33 -4.31 14.79
CA LYS A 32 3.68 -4.49 14.23
C LYS A 32 3.58 -5.05 12.81
N VAL A 33 4.37 -4.52 11.88
CA VAL A 33 4.49 -5.07 10.52
C VAL A 33 5.10 -6.47 10.61
N SER A 34 4.32 -7.49 10.28
CA SER A 34 4.76 -8.90 10.34
C SER A 34 5.26 -9.40 8.98
N LYS A 35 4.56 -9.02 7.90
CA LYS A 35 4.87 -9.47 6.54
C LYS A 35 4.61 -8.37 5.52
N ILE A 36 5.47 -8.27 4.51
CA ILE A 36 5.29 -7.39 3.34
C ILE A 36 5.24 -8.29 2.11
N TYR A 37 4.25 -8.11 1.25
CA TYR A 37 4.10 -8.88 0.00
C TYR A 37 4.85 -8.17 -1.13
N SER A 38 6.12 -8.52 -1.31
CA SER A 38 7.07 -7.80 -2.17
C SER A 38 6.99 -8.13 -3.66
N ALA A 39 6.19 -9.12 -4.07
CA ALA A 39 6.07 -9.53 -5.48
C ALA A 39 5.58 -8.40 -6.41
N SER A 40 4.78 -7.47 -5.88
CA SER A 40 4.27 -6.30 -6.60
C SER A 40 4.29 -5.10 -5.66
N LEU A 41 5.49 -4.58 -5.38
CA LEU A 41 5.69 -3.51 -4.39
C LEU A 41 5.36 -2.12 -4.96
N VAL A 42 5.80 -1.88 -6.19
CA VAL A 42 5.80 -0.57 -6.87
C VAL A 42 5.05 -0.70 -8.20
N TYR A 43 4.33 0.34 -8.58
CA TYR A 43 3.65 0.43 -9.87
C TYR A 43 4.02 1.72 -10.60
N ASN A 44 3.89 1.66 -11.93
CA ASN A 44 4.14 2.79 -12.82
C ASN A 44 2.87 3.65 -12.93
N SER A 45 2.97 4.90 -12.49
CA SER A 45 1.91 5.90 -12.49
C SER A 45 2.25 7.08 -13.40
N CYS A 46 1.23 7.89 -13.70
CA CYS A 46 1.35 9.12 -14.47
C CYS A 46 2.24 10.12 -13.73
N SER A 47 3.06 10.85 -14.50
CA SER A 47 3.97 11.86 -13.95
C SER A 47 3.29 13.21 -13.72
N ASP A 48 2.04 13.38 -14.16
CA ASP A 48 1.21 14.55 -13.82
C ASP A 48 0.76 14.48 -12.35
N ASN A 49 0.96 15.56 -11.59
CA ASN A 49 0.50 15.66 -10.20
C ASN A 49 -1.03 15.59 -10.08
N ASN A 50 -1.76 15.93 -11.15
CA ASN A 50 -3.22 15.88 -11.19
C ASN A 50 -3.77 14.54 -11.75
N CYS A 51 -2.92 13.54 -11.97
CA CYS A 51 -3.34 12.24 -12.50
C CYS A 51 -2.65 11.08 -11.78
N GLY A 52 -3.43 10.20 -11.12
CA GLY A 52 -2.91 8.96 -10.51
C GLY A 52 -2.94 7.72 -11.42
N GLY A 53 -3.29 7.90 -12.69
CA GLY A 53 -3.54 6.80 -13.62
C GLY A 53 -2.31 5.95 -13.92
N THR A 54 -2.49 4.65 -14.14
CA THR A 54 -1.40 3.75 -14.56
C THR A 54 -0.88 4.11 -15.95
N VAL A 55 0.44 4.02 -16.13
CA VAL A 55 1.11 4.20 -17.42
C VAL A 55 1.63 2.88 -17.97
N SER A 56 1.85 2.82 -19.28
CA SER A 56 2.45 1.65 -19.94
C SER A 56 3.49 2.11 -20.96
N GLN A 57 4.57 1.36 -21.08
CA GLN A 57 5.66 1.69 -22.00
C GLN A 57 5.27 1.32 -23.44
N VAL A 58 5.51 2.24 -24.36
CA VAL A 58 5.41 2.05 -25.80
C VAL A 58 6.82 1.71 -26.31
N ILE A 59 7.07 0.42 -26.56
CA ILE A 59 8.41 -0.10 -26.89
C ILE A 59 9.01 0.61 -28.11
N ALA A 60 8.21 0.91 -29.13
CA ALA A 60 8.67 1.51 -30.38
C ALA A 60 9.23 2.95 -30.23
N SER A 61 8.69 3.74 -29.30
CA SER A 61 9.13 5.13 -29.07
C SER A 61 9.88 5.33 -27.76
N ASN A 62 10.01 4.28 -26.94
CA ASN A 62 10.54 4.35 -25.57
C ASN A 62 9.83 5.40 -24.70
N GLU A 63 8.55 5.65 -24.94
CA GLU A 63 7.72 6.59 -24.17
C GLU A 63 6.72 5.85 -23.28
N TRP A 64 6.21 6.53 -22.26
CA TRP A 64 5.19 6.02 -21.36
C TRP A 64 3.86 6.72 -21.61
N ILE A 65 2.80 5.98 -21.93
CA ILE A 65 1.47 6.53 -22.16
C ILE A 65 0.54 6.25 -20.97
N CYS A 66 -0.13 7.29 -20.47
CA CYS A 66 -1.12 7.15 -19.40
C CYS A 66 -2.44 6.61 -19.93
N LYS A 67 -3.01 5.59 -19.28
CA LYS A 67 -4.31 5.02 -19.67
C LYS A 67 -5.48 5.98 -19.40
N THR A 68 -5.36 6.84 -18.39
CA THR A 68 -6.41 7.77 -17.95
C THR A 68 -6.41 9.08 -18.75
N CYS A 69 -5.32 9.85 -18.70
CA CYS A 69 -5.27 11.16 -19.37
C CYS A 69 -4.71 11.13 -20.80
N LYS A 70 -4.26 9.96 -21.29
CA LYS A 70 -3.68 9.74 -22.62
C LYS A 70 -2.41 10.55 -22.95
N ARG A 71 -1.84 11.28 -21.97
CA ARG A 71 -0.56 11.98 -22.14
C ARG A 71 0.62 11.01 -22.17
N LYS A 72 1.68 11.44 -22.84
CA LYS A 72 2.95 10.73 -22.95
C LYS A 72 4.00 11.34 -22.02
N TRP A 73 4.89 10.50 -21.51
CA TRP A 73 5.97 10.88 -20.61
C TRP A 73 7.27 10.18 -21.02
N PRO A 74 8.43 10.82 -20.85
CA PRO A 74 9.72 10.15 -21.07
C PRO A 74 9.97 9.06 -20.03
N ASN A 75 9.54 9.28 -18.78
CA ASN A 75 9.71 8.35 -17.68
C ASN A 75 8.41 8.25 -16.86
N PRO A 76 8.12 7.09 -16.26
CA PRO A 76 6.98 6.92 -15.38
C PRO A 76 7.29 7.48 -13.99
N LYS A 77 6.24 7.74 -13.21
CA LYS A 77 6.37 7.94 -11.77
C LYS A 77 6.20 6.60 -11.06
N TYR A 78 7.17 6.23 -10.23
CA TYR A 78 7.07 5.05 -9.39
C TYR A 78 6.29 5.36 -8.12
N VAL A 79 5.31 4.53 -7.78
CA VAL A 79 4.45 4.72 -6.60
C VAL A 79 4.24 3.38 -5.91
N TYR A 80 4.24 3.37 -4.57
CA TYR A 80 3.95 2.15 -3.83
C TYR A 80 2.48 1.75 -3.91
N ASN A 81 2.24 0.46 -4.12
CA ASN A 81 0.95 -0.18 -3.92
C ASN A 81 1.18 -1.64 -3.57
N PHE A 82 1.16 -1.97 -2.29
CA PHE A 82 1.42 -3.33 -1.84
C PHE A 82 0.57 -3.70 -0.64
N LEU A 83 0.37 -5.01 -0.50
CA LEU A 83 -0.26 -5.59 0.68
C LEU A 83 0.82 -5.85 1.73
N PHE A 84 0.45 -5.70 2.99
CA PHE A 84 1.26 -6.08 4.12
C PHE A 84 0.36 -6.50 5.28
N ASP A 85 0.89 -7.35 6.15
CA ASP A 85 0.17 -7.79 7.32
C ASP A 85 0.73 -7.11 8.55
N ILE A 86 -0.18 -6.75 9.46
CA ILE A 86 0.15 -6.30 10.80
C ILE A 86 -0.33 -7.32 11.81
N SER A 87 0.38 -7.41 12.94
CA SER A 87 0.03 -8.30 14.03
C SER A 87 0.08 -7.58 15.37
N ASP A 88 -0.82 -7.98 16.26
CA ASP A 88 -0.69 -7.77 17.71
C ASP A 88 -0.32 -9.11 18.38
N SER A 89 -0.36 -9.17 19.71
CA SER A 89 0.04 -10.36 20.46
C SER A 89 -0.77 -11.63 20.14
N ALA A 90 -1.96 -11.51 19.55
CA ALA A 90 -2.89 -12.63 19.39
C ALA A 90 -3.48 -12.77 17.97
N SER A 91 -3.36 -11.76 17.12
CA SER A 91 -4.07 -11.71 15.84
C SER A 91 -3.28 -10.98 14.76
N GLN A 92 -3.67 -11.24 13.51
CA GLN A 92 -3.07 -10.64 12.32
C GLN A 92 -4.17 -10.18 11.38
N THR A 93 -3.97 -9.04 10.72
CA THR A 93 -4.84 -8.56 9.65
C THR A 93 -4.02 -7.99 8.50
N ARG A 94 -4.64 -7.94 7.32
CA ARG A 94 -4.00 -7.46 6.09
C ARG A 94 -4.43 -6.04 5.77
N LEU A 95 -3.46 -5.20 5.47
CA LEU A 95 -3.62 -3.81 5.04
C LEU A 95 -3.02 -3.60 3.64
N GLN A 96 -3.47 -2.54 2.97
CA GLN A 96 -2.92 -2.07 1.72
C GLN A 96 -2.23 -0.72 1.94
N CYS A 97 -0.96 -0.66 1.56
CA CYS A 97 -0.18 0.57 1.51
C CYS A 97 -0.32 1.22 0.12
N LEU A 98 -0.54 2.53 0.10
CA LEU A 98 -0.66 3.31 -1.14
C LEU A 98 0.22 4.57 -1.06
N GLY A 99 0.92 4.85 -2.16
CA GLY A 99 1.64 6.09 -2.34
C GLY A 99 2.71 6.35 -1.29
N LYS A 100 2.71 7.57 -0.75
CA LYS A 100 3.74 8.08 0.16
C LYS A 100 3.83 7.33 1.50
N ILE A 101 2.78 6.61 1.88
CA ILE A 101 2.80 5.76 3.07
C ILE A 101 3.90 4.69 2.95
N GLY A 102 4.18 4.21 1.74
CA GLY A 102 5.23 3.22 1.52
C GLY A 102 6.62 3.80 1.73
N ASP A 103 6.84 5.07 1.38
CA ASP A 103 8.11 5.77 1.61
C ASP A 103 8.39 5.83 3.12
N LEU A 104 7.36 6.12 3.93
CA LEU A 104 7.48 6.16 5.39
C LEU A 104 7.68 4.77 6.02
N LEU A 105 6.99 3.75 5.50
CA LEU A 105 7.03 2.39 6.04
C LEU A 105 8.35 1.67 5.74
N LEU A 106 8.87 1.84 4.51
CA LEU A 106 10.12 1.24 4.04
C LEU A 106 11.34 2.14 4.26
N GLY A 107 11.14 3.44 4.48
CA GLY A 107 12.22 4.42 4.61
C GLY A 107 13.03 4.65 3.34
N THR A 108 12.46 4.30 2.17
CA THR A 108 13.12 4.35 0.86
C THR A 108 12.09 4.81 -0.18
N ALA A 109 12.48 5.65 -1.12
CA ALA A 109 11.57 6.13 -2.16
C ALA A 109 11.13 5.00 -3.10
N ALA A 110 9.90 5.05 -3.61
CA ALA A 110 9.39 4.04 -4.55
C ALA A 110 10.25 3.85 -5.81
N SER A 111 10.85 4.92 -6.34
CA SER A 111 11.77 4.85 -7.48
C SER A 111 13.03 4.05 -7.16
N GLU A 112 13.63 4.30 -5.99
CA GLU A 112 14.82 3.59 -5.54
C GLU A 112 14.53 2.12 -5.27
N MET A 113 13.39 1.79 -4.65
CA MET A 113 12.99 0.38 -4.48
C MET A 113 12.74 -0.34 -5.80
N ALA A 114 12.23 0.35 -6.82
CA ALA A 114 12.05 -0.23 -8.15
C ALA A 114 13.40 -0.52 -8.83
N GLU A 115 14.38 0.36 -8.69
CA GLU A 115 15.74 0.14 -9.18
C GLU A 115 16.44 -1.01 -8.45
N LEU A 116 16.35 -1.04 -7.11
CA LEU A 116 16.94 -2.09 -6.28
C LEU A 116 16.38 -3.47 -6.64
N GLN A 117 15.08 -3.58 -6.91
CA GLN A 117 14.45 -4.85 -7.30
C GLN A 117 15.11 -5.48 -8.55
N HIS A 118 15.65 -4.66 -9.45
CA HIS A 118 16.32 -5.13 -10.67
C HIS A 118 17.85 -5.24 -10.53
N ARG A 119 18.48 -4.32 -9.78
CA ARG A 119 19.93 -4.20 -9.69
C ARG A 119 20.54 -5.04 -8.57
N ASP A 120 19.93 -5.01 -7.39
CA ASP A 120 20.46 -5.63 -6.17
C ASP A 120 19.34 -6.21 -5.32
N ASN A 121 19.02 -7.47 -5.59
CA ASN A 121 17.98 -8.19 -4.88
C ASN A 121 18.32 -8.46 -3.40
N MET A 122 19.61 -8.41 -3.01
CA MET A 122 20.01 -8.57 -1.61
C MET A 122 19.65 -7.30 -0.83
N GLU A 123 20.10 -6.14 -1.31
CA GLU A 123 19.78 -4.85 -0.69
C GLU A 123 18.25 -4.62 -0.64
N PHE A 124 17.53 -4.96 -1.71
CA PHE A 124 16.07 -4.94 -1.73
C PHE A 124 15.44 -5.77 -0.59
N GLY A 125 15.95 -6.99 -0.38
CA GLY A 125 15.52 -7.88 0.70
C GLY A 125 15.81 -7.32 2.09
N GLU A 126 16.96 -6.68 2.28
CA GLU A 126 17.35 -6.03 3.53
C GLU A 126 16.43 -4.85 3.89
N LYS A 127 16.09 -4.00 2.91
CA LYS A 127 15.15 -2.88 3.13
C LYS A 127 13.78 -3.39 3.58
N ILE A 128 13.27 -4.45 2.95
CA ILE A 128 12.00 -5.08 3.35
C ILE A 128 12.11 -5.69 4.75
N ALA A 129 13.21 -6.38 5.05
CA ALA A 129 13.43 -6.97 6.37
C ALA A 129 13.50 -5.90 7.47
N ALA A 130 14.17 -4.77 7.20
CA ALA A 130 14.28 -3.64 8.11
C ALA A 130 12.95 -2.94 8.41
N ALA A 131 11.93 -3.10 7.57
CA ALA A 131 10.59 -2.58 7.81
C ALA A 131 9.74 -3.48 8.73
N LYS A 132 10.09 -4.77 8.85
CA LYS A 132 9.39 -5.72 9.73
C LYS A 132 9.65 -5.40 11.20
N ASN A 133 8.78 -5.89 12.08
CA ASN A 133 8.83 -5.75 13.54
C ASN A 133 8.74 -4.31 14.07
N LYS A 134 8.58 -3.30 13.21
CA LYS A 134 8.30 -1.93 13.61
C LYS A 134 6.81 -1.75 13.91
N ALA A 135 6.51 -1.09 15.03
CA ALA A 135 5.15 -0.82 15.48
C ALA A 135 4.67 0.56 15.00
N TYR A 136 3.44 0.61 14.50
CA TYR A 136 2.80 1.85 14.08
C TYR A 136 1.33 1.87 14.52
N VAL A 137 0.80 3.08 14.65
CA VAL A 137 -0.63 3.35 14.60
C VAL A 137 -0.99 3.69 13.17
N PHE A 138 -1.91 2.93 12.59
CA PHE A 138 -2.39 3.09 11.23
C PHE A 138 -3.79 3.71 11.26
N LYS A 139 -3.98 4.82 10.55
CA LYS A 139 -5.31 5.34 10.22
C LYS A 139 -5.76 4.68 8.93
N CYS A 140 -6.90 4.02 8.95
CA CYS A 140 -7.34 3.12 7.89
C CYS A 140 -8.77 3.44 7.45
N ASN A 141 -9.06 3.21 6.18
CA ASN A 141 -10.42 3.06 5.69
C ASN A 141 -10.63 1.68 5.06
N THR A 142 -11.88 1.26 4.96
CA THR A 142 -12.25 0.10 4.14
C THR A 142 -12.80 0.55 2.80
N ARG A 143 -12.56 -0.28 1.78
CA ARG A 143 -13.20 -0.17 0.47
C ARG A 143 -13.49 -1.55 -0.08
N SER A 144 -14.56 -1.64 -0.85
CA SER A 144 -14.93 -2.87 -1.55
C SER A 144 -14.19 -2.92 -2.89
N ASP A 145 -13.55 -4.05 -3.17
CA ASP A 145 -12.86 -4.30 -4.44
C ASP A 145 -13.37 -5.60 -5.05
N THR A 146 -13.77 -5.54 -6.32
CA THR A 146 -14.30 -6.68 -7.06
C THR A 146 -13.29 -7.10 -8.11
N PHE A 147 -12.69 -8.28 -7.90
CA PHE A 147 -11.73 -8.86 -8.83
C PHE A 147 -12.24 -10.21 -9.33
N LEU A 148 -12.39 -10.35 -10.66
CA LEU A 148 -12.89 -11.56 -11.32
C LEU A 148 -14.24 -12.06 -10.75
N GLY A 149 -15.14 -11.13 -10.42
CA GLY A 149 -16.48 -11.46 -9.87
C GLY A 149 -16.50 -11.78 -8.37
N ILE A 150 -15.34 -11.80 -7.71
CA ILE A 150 -15.25 -11.96 -6.25
C ILE A 150 -15.06 -10.57 -5.63
N THR A 151 -16.03 -10.13 -4.83
CA THR A 151 -15.93 -8.89 -4.06
C THR A 151 -15.33 -9.17 -2.69
N ARG A 152 -14.35 -8.37 -2.29
CA ARG A 152 -13.70 -8.43 -0.98
C ARG A 152 -13.54 -7.03 -0.41
N VAL A 153 -13.59 -6.93 0.91
CA VAL A 153 -13.26 -5.68 1.61
C VAL A 153 -11.73 -5.60 1.77
N ILE A 154 -11.15 -4.50 1.33
CA ILE A 154 -9.73 -4.16 1.51
C ILE A 154 -9.62 -3.02 2.51
N ILE A 155 -8.67 -3.13 3.44
CA ILE A 155 -8.30 -2.03 4.32
C ILE A 155 -7.17 -1.25 3.66
N SER A 156 -7.40 0.03 3.32
CA SER A 156 -6.35 0.92 2.82
C SER A 156 -5.86 1.85 3.92
N VAL A 157 -4.55 2.05 3.99
CA VAL A 157 -3.92 2.94 4.95
C VAL A 157 -3.95 4.38 4.41
N LEU A 158 -4.42 5.29 5.26
CA LEU A 158 -4.51 6.72 4.98
C LEU A 158 -3.36 7.51 5.62
N ASP A 159 -2.94 7.11 6.82
CA ASP A 159 -1.87 7.76 7.57
C ASP A 159 -1.19 6.78 8.53
N ILE A 160 0.07 7.05 8.88
CA ILE A 160 0.83 6.23 9.83
C ILE A 160 1.61 7.08 10.84
N HIS A 161 1.63 6.62 12.08
CA HIS A 161 2.45 7.18 13.15
C HIS A 161 3.27 6.08 13.81
N LYS A 162 4.59 6.24 13.84
CA LYS A 162 5.48 5.27 14.48
C LYS A 162 5.26 5.30 16.00
N VAL A 163 5.08 4.12 16.59
CA VAL A 163 5.07 3.95 18.05
C VAL A 163 6.53 3.81 18.48
N VAL A 164 6.95 4.65 19.43
CA VAL A 164 8.33 4.75 19.93
C VAL A 164 8.88 3.39 20.34
#